data_AF-A0A8I0MAY8-F1
#
_entry.id   AF-A0A8I0MAY8-F1
#
_cell.length_a   1.000
_cell.length_b   1.000
_cell.length_c   1.000
_cell.angle_alpha   90.00
_cell.angle_beta   90.00
_cell.angle_gamma   90.00
#
_symmetry.space_group_name_H-M   'P 1'
#
loop_
_entity.id
_entity.type
_entity.pdbx_description
1 polymer ?
#
loop_
_entity_poly.entity_id
_entity_poly.type
_entity_poly.pdbx_seq_one_letter_code
_entity_poly.pdbx_strand_id
1 'polypeptide(L)'
;MTQDADLAKKLSNPIASLVSVPFQFNYDSGYGPSDGHKAVLNIQPVIPFKLNDDWNVISRTIVPVTSQDDIAGGSGSQFGLGNTLQSFFFSPKESAAGGLIWGAGPAILISTATEPLLGGGKLGLGPTGVS
;
A
#
# COMPACT_ATOMS: atom_id res chain seq x y z
N MET A 1 12.80 6.09 38.45
CA MET A 1 13.22 5.17 37.38
C MET A 1 12.21 5.20 36.23
N THR A 2 11.84 6.38 35.73
CA THR A 2 10.69 6.53 34.80
C THR A 2 11.09 7.18 33.47
N GLN A 3 12.24 7.84 33.40
CA GLN A 3 12.73 8.46 32.16
C GLN A 3 13.22 7.42 31.14
N ASP A 4 13.83 6.32 31.57
CA ASP A 4 14.34 5.30 30.65
C ASP A 4 13.23 4.49 29.97
N ALA A 5 12.09 4.30 30.66
CA ALA A 5 10.93 3.59 30.10
C ALA A 5 10.18 4.42 29.05
N ASP A 6 10.05 5.73 29.25
CA ASP A 6 9.45 6.65 28.27
C ASP A 6 10.38 6.90 27.07
N LEU A 7 11.70 6.90 27.29
CA LEU A 7 12.69 7.00 26.21
C LEU A 7 12.70 5.72 25.35
N ALA A 8 12.60 4.54 26.00
CA ALA A 8 12.50 3.26 25.30
C ALA A 8 11.21 3.16 24.46
N LYS A 9 10.07 3.69 24.94
CA LYS A 9 8.84 3.77 24.14
C LYS A 9 8.95 4.71 22.94
N LYS A 10 9.62 5.86 23.09
CA LYS A 10 9.88 6.79 21.97
C LYS A 10 10.81 6.23 20.90
N LEU A 11 11.73 5.34 21.28
CA LEU A 11 12.64 4.66 20.36
C LEU A 11 12.02 3.42 19.70
N SER A 12 10.99 2.83 20.31
CA SER A 12 10.38 1.56 19.87
C SER A 12 9.19 1.72 18.94
N ASN A 13 9.03 2.87 18.27
CA ASN A 13 8.05 2.99 17.18
C ASN A 13 8.76 3.16 15.82
N PRO A 14 9.30 2.06 15.24
CA PRO A 14 10.04 2.10 13.97
C PRO A 14 9.17 2.55 12.79
N ILE A 15 7.84 2.46 12.93
CA ILE A 15 6.88 2.85 11.90
C ILE A 15 6.83 4.37 11.75
N ALA A 16 7.18 5.15 12.78
CA ALA A 16 6.96 6.59 12.79
C ALA A 16 8.04 7.42 12.05
N SER A 17 9.20 6.85 11.71
CA SER A 17 10.35 7.66 11.24
C SER A 17 11.08 7.13 10.00
N LEU A 18 10.74 5.94 9.49
CA LEU A 18 11.50 5.32 8.40
C LEU A 18 10.68 5.34 7.11
N VAL A 19 11.09 6.20 6.17
CA VAL A 19 10.59 6.15 4.80
C VAL A 19 11.09 4.86 4.15
N SER A 20 10.18 4.04 3.64
CA SER A 20 10.53 2.80 2.96
C SER A 20 9.86 2.72 1.59
N VAL A 21 10.52 2.05 0.64
CA VAL A 21 9.96 1.81 -0.70
C VAL A 21 10.15 0.33 -1.05
N PRO A 22 9.32 -0.57 -0.48
CA PRO A 22 9.32 -1.97 -0.86
C PRO A 22 8.94 -2.18 -2.34
N PHE A 23 9.63 -3.14 -2.95
CA PHE A 23 9.35 -3.66 -4.28
C PHE A 23 8.90 -5.11 -4.15
N GLN A 24 7.75 -5.45 -4.70
CA GLN A 24 7.23 -6.81 -4.69
C GLN A 24 6.92 -7.24 -6.11
N PHE A 25 7.63 -8.25 -6.60
CA PHE A 25 7.40 -8.86 -7.90
C PHE A 25 6.56 -10.13 -7.75
N ASN A 26 5.50 -10.25 -8.53
CA ASN A 26 4.66 -11.43 -8.61
C ASN A 26 4.55 -11.86 -10.07
N TYR A 27 4.61 -13.17 -10.32
CA TYR A 27 4.40 -13.75 -11.62
C TYR A 27 3.38 -14.88 -11.50
N ASP A 28 2.34 -14.80 -12.30
CA ASP A 28 1.22 -15.73 -12.35
C ASP A 28 1.05 -16.22 -13.80
N SER A 29 0.77 -17.50 -14.00
CA SER A 29 0.55 -18.12 -15.31
C SER A 29 -0.64 -19.09 -15.27
N GLY A 30 -1.11 -19.55 -16.43
CA GLY A 30 -2.26 -20.45 -16.52
C GLY A 30 -3.61 -19.72 -16.52
N TYR A 31 -3.65 -18.45 -16.97
CA TYR A 31 -4.90 -17.72 -17.08
C TYR A 31 -5.71 -18.18 -18.29
N GLY A 32 -6.83 -18.86 -18.02
CA GLY A 32 -7.80 -19.24 -19.03
C GLY A 32 -7.29 -20.26 -20.06
N PRO A 33 -8.07 -20.53 -21.12
CA PRO A 33 -7.74 -21.55 -22.12
C PRO A 33 -6.51 -21.23 -22.99
N SER A 34 -6.08 -19.96 -23.01
CA SER A 34 -4.94 -19.48 -23.81
C SER A 34 -3.60 -19.58 -23.07
N ASP A 35 -3.56 -20.11 -21.84
CA ASP A 35 -2.38 -20.13 -20.99
C ASP A 35 -1.76 -18.73 -20.79
N GLY A 36 -2.62 -17.74 -20.56
CA GLY A 36 -2.21 -16.36 -20.33
C GLY A 36 -1.31 -16.23 -19.10
N HIS A 37 -0.51 -15.17 -19.07
CA HIS A 37 0.42 -14.89 -17.98
C HIS A 37 0.41 -13.43 -17.58
N LYS A 38 0.81 -13.18 -16.34
CA LYS A 38 0.80 -11.86 -15.72
C LYS A 38 2.00 -11.69 -14.80
N ALA A 39 2.77 -10.64 -15.05
CA ALA A 39 3.83 -10.17 -14.17
C ALA A 39 3.43 -8.82 -13.58
N VAL A 40 3.47 -8.69 -12.25
CA VAL A 40 3.16 -7.45 -11.54
C VAL A 40 4.32 -7.07 -10.62
N LEU A 41 4.86 -5.87 -10.83
CA LEU A 41 5.77 -5.22 -9.90
C LEU A 41 5.02 -4.16 -9.10
N ASN A 42 4.79 -4.41 -7.82
CA ASN A 42 4.22 -3.43 -6.90
C ASN A 42 5.34 -2.58 -6.27
N ILE A 43 5.30 -1.28 -6.53
CA ILE A 43 6.16 -0.27 -5.90
C ILE A 43 5.34 0.36 -4.78
N GLN A 44 5.82 0.24 -3.53
CA GLN A 44 5.00 0.51 -2.36
C GLN A 44 5.64 1.52 -1.40
N PRO A 45 5.75 2.82 -1.75
CA PRO A 45 6.30 3.80 -0.81
C PRO A 45 5.41 3.92 0.44
N VAL A 46 6.07 3.90 1.59
CA VAL A 46 5.47 4.11 2.91
C VAL A 46 6.21 5.27 3.56
N ILE A 47 5.50 6.37 3.77
CA ILE A 47 6.05 7.64 4.27
C ILE A 47 5.29 8.00 5.55
N PRO A 48 5.88 7.82 6.74
CA PRO A 48 5.32 8.31 7.99
C PRO A 48 5.67 9.79 8.20
N PHE A 49 4.72 10.55 8.74
CA PHE A 49 4.94 11.93 9.17
C PHE A 49 4.07 12.29 10.38
N LYS A 50 4.56 13.24 11.19
CA LYS A 50 3.85 13.76 12.36
C LYS A 50 2.71 14.68 11.92
N LEU A 51 1.50 14.43 12.40
CA LEU A 51 0.37 15.34 12.21
C LEU A 51 0.34 16.41 13.31
N ASN A 52 0.45 15.98 14.57
CA ASN A 52 0.52 16.86 15.74
C ASN A 52 1.27 16.14 16.88
N ASP A 53 1.23 16.66 18.10
CA ASP A 53 1.96 16.08 19.23
C ASP A 53 1.50 14.67 19.61
N ASP A 54 0.27 14.30 19.29
CA ASP A 54 -0.34 13.03 19.71
C ASP A 54 -0.53 12.02 18.57
N TRP A 55 -0.52 12.48 17.31
CA TRP A 55 -0.86 11.66 16.15
C TRP A 55 0.22 11.64 15.06
N ASN A 56 0.39 10.47 14.47
CA ASN A 56 1.14 10.23 13.24
C ASN A 56 0.17 9.91 12.10
N VAL A 57 0.62 10.23 10.88
CA VAL A 57 -0.01 9.79 9.64
C VAL A 57 0.99 8.97 8.85
N ILE A 58 0.56 7.82 8.36
CA ILE A 58 1.33 6.97 7.46
C ILE A 58 0.67 7.04 6.09
N SER A 59 1.37 7.64 5.13
CA SER A 59 0.99 7.58 3.71
C SER A 59 1.55 6.29 3.12
N ARG A 60 0.68 5.45 2.57
CA ARG A 60 1.06 4.24 1.84
C ARG A 60 0.48 4.32 0.44
N THR A 61 1.36 4.34 -0.56
CA THR A 61 0.97 4.28 -1.97
C THR A 61 1.32 2.90 -2.51
N ILE A 62 0.49 2.33 -3.36
CA ILE A 62 0.78 1.10 -4.10
C ILE A 62 0.62 1.42 -5.57
N VAL A 63 1.74 1.38 -6.30
CA VAL A 63 1.78 1.58 -7.75
C VAL A 63 2.13 0.25 -8.41
N PRO A 64 1.15 -0.43 -9.05
CA PRO A 64 1.40 -1.65 -9.78
C PRO A 64 1.87 -1.34 -11.21
N VAL A 65 3.04 -1.85 -11.58
CA VAL A 65 3.49 -1.95 -12.98
C VAL A 65 3.20 -3.36 -13.46
N THR A 66 2.36 -3.51 -14.47
CA THR A 66 1.87 -4.81 -14.94
C THR A 66 2.29 -5.05 -16.38
N SER A 67 2.79 -6.25 -16.64
CA SER A 67 2.90 -6.84 -17.97
C SER A 67 2.01 -8.08 -17.97
N GLN A 68 1.10 -8.19 -18.91
CA GLN A 68 0.21 -9.34 -18.99
C GLN A 68 -0.06 -9.70 -20.44
N ASP A 69 -0.37 -10.97 -20.69
CA ASP A 69 -0.68 -11.48 -22.01
C ASP A 69 -1.82 -12.49 -21.89
N ASP A 70 -2.81 -12.35 -22.77
CA ASP A 70 -3.94 -13.28 -22.90
C ASP A 70 -4.69 -13.63 -21.60
N ILE A 71 -4.69 -12.71 -20.62
CA ILE A 71 -5.37 -12.92 -19.33
C ILE A 71 -6.90 -12.84 -19.41
N ALA A 72 -7.45 -12.31 -20.51
CA ALA A 72 -8.89 -12.17 -20.76
C ALA A 72 -9.28 -12.84 -22.09
N GLY A 73 -8.80 -14.07 -22.31
CA GLY A 73 -8.90 -14.75 -23.60
C GLY A 73 -7.80 -14.28 -24.55
N GLY A 74 -8.04 -14.24 -25.86
CA GLY A 74 -7.10 -13.68 -26.85
C GLY A 74 -7.00 -12.15 -26.80
N SER A 75 -6.80 -11.59 -25.60
CA SER A 75 -6.70 -10.15 -25.35
C SER A 75 -5.37 -9.57 -25.83
N GLY A 76 -4.40 -10.41 -26.19
CA GLY A 76 -3.04 -10.01 -26.55
C GLY A 76 -2.26 -9.47 -25.35
N SER A 77 -1.18 -8.75 -25.65
CA SER A 77 -0.24 -8.21 -24.67
C SER A 77 -0.64 -6.82 -24.18
N GLN A 78 -0.50 -6.57 -22.88
CA GLN A 78 -0.63 -5.26 -22.25
C GLN A 78 0.55 -4.99 -21.33
N PHE A 79 1.06 -3.76 -21.38
CA PHE A 79 2.09 -3.28 -20.49
C PHE A 79 1.76 -1.87 -20.01
N GLY A 80 1.92 -1.63 -18.71
CA GLY A 80 1.73 -0.30 -18.16
C GLY A 80 1.42 -0.27 -16.66
N LEU A 81 0.89 0.86 -16.21
CA LEU A 81 0.46 1.02 -14.82
C LEU A 81 -0.95 0.44 -14.66
N GLY A 82 -1.20 -0.14 -13.49
CA GLY A 82 -2.55 -0.33 -12.99
C GLY A 82 -3.03 0.87 -12.16
N ASN A 83 -4.20 0.73 -11.55
CA ASN A 83 -4.73 1.76 -10.64
C ASN A 83 -3.86 1.86 -9.39
N THR A 84 -3.53 3.09 -9.00
CA THR A 84 -2.77 3.38 -7.78
C THR A 84 -3.69 3.34 -6.58
N LEU A 85 -3.32 2.61 -5.53
CA LEU A 85 -4.03 2.64 -4.25
C LEU A 85 -3.26 3.53 -3.26
N GLN A 86 -3.89 4.60 -2.80
CA GLN A 86 -3.35 5.51 -1.80
C GLN A 86 -4.10 5.35 -0.49
N SER A 87 -3.42 4.98 0.58
CA SER A 87 -3.97 4.85 1.91
C SER A 87 -3.33 5.83 2.88
N PHE A 88 -4.13 6.38 3.79
CA PHE A 88 -3.65 7.18 4.91
C PHE A 88 -4.07 6.50 6.22
N PHE A 89 -3.10 6.20 7.08
CA PHE A 89 -3.35 5.63 8.39
C PHE A 89 -3.06 6.66 9.47
N PHE A 90 -4.08 7.07 10.20
CA PHE A 90 -3.95 7.91 11.39
C PHE A 90 -3.72 7.00 12.59
N SER A 91 -2.58 7.18 13.27
CA SER A 91 -2.13 6.32 14.36
C SER A 91 -1.71 7.18 15.56
N PRO A 92 -2.20 6.88 16.78
CA PRO A 92 -1.70 7.53 17.99
C PRO A 92 -0.20 7.26 18.18
N LYS A 93 0.55 8.25 18.67
CA LYS A 93 1.97 8.07 18.98
C LYS A 93 2.20 7.15 20.16
N GLU A 94 1.36 7.29 21.17
CA GLU A 94 1.38 6.42 22.33
C GLU A 94 0.58 5.17 22.03
N SER A 95 1.18 4.00 22.26
CA SER A 95 0.48 2.73 22.13
C SER A 95 -0.73 2.70 23.05
N ALA A 96 -1.85 2.16 22.56
CA ALA A 96 -3.04 1.96 23.37
C ALA A 96 -2.76 0.98 24.54
N ALA A 97 -3.68 0.91 25.49
CA ALA A 97 -3.59 -0.02 26.62
C ALA A 97 -3.24 -1.44 26.13
N GLY A 98 -2.17 -2.02 26.67
CA GLY A 98 -1.64 -3.33 26.23
C GLY A 98 -0.55 -3.27 25.14
N GLY A 99 -0.09 -2.09 24.73
CA GLY A 99 0.99 -1.95 23.74
C GLY A 99 0.53 -2.04 22.28
N LEU A 100 -0.77 -2.05 22.05
CA LEU A 100 -1.36 -2.12 20.71
C LEU A 100 -1.05 -0.83 19.93
N ILE A 101 -0.39 -1.00 18.79
CA ILE A 101 -0.21 0.05 17.78
C ILE A 101 -1.29 -0.20 16.73
N TRP A 102 -2.07 0.82 16.40
CA TRP A 102 -3.10 0.70 15.38
C TRP A 102 -3.13 1.94 14.51
N GLY A 103 -3.65 1.81 13.31
CA GLY A 103 -3.89 2.93 12.42
C GLY A 103 -5.17 2.72 11.63
N ALA A 104 -5.94 3.78 11.43
CA ALA A 104 -7.15 3.74 10.61
C ALA A 104 -7.24 4.96 9.73
N GLY A 105 -7.91 4.85 8.59
CA GLY A 105 -8.17 6.01 7.74
C GLY A 105 -8.72 5.63 6.37
N PRO A 106 -8.69 6.57 5.41
CA PRO A 106 -9.22 6.33 4.08
C PRO A 106 -8.19 5.63 3.18
N ALA A 107 -8.72 4.83 2.26
CA ALA A 107 -8.04 4.29 1.10
C ALA A 107 -8.74 4.80 -0.17
N ILE A 108 -7.94 5.28 -1.12
CA ILE A 108 -8.38 5.91 -2.36
C ILE A 108 -7.77 5.12 -3.50
N LEU A 109 -8.61 4.55 -4.35
CA LEU A 109 -8.18 3.92 -5.60
C LEU A 109 -8.22 4.96 -6.71
N ILE A 110 -7.08 5.34 -7.24
CA ILE A 110 -6.90 6.36 -8.26
C ILE A 110 -6.72 5.68 -9.62
N SER A 111 -7.48 6.12 -10.63
CA SER A 111 -7.46 5.56 -11.99
C SER A 111 -6.24 6.01 -12.79
N THR A 112 -5.05 5.60 -12.34
CA THR A 112 -3.76 5.88 -13.02
C THR A 112 -3.41 4.82 -14.06
N ALA A 113 -4.29 3.84 -14.30
CA ALA A 113 -4.01 2.78 -15.26
C ALA A 113 -3.81 3.36 -16.67
N THR A 114 -2.74 2.92 -17.33
CA THR A 114 -2.40 3.42 -18.68
C THR A 114 -3.08 2.63 -19.80
N GLU A 115 -3.63 1.47 -19.47
CA GLU A 115 -4.32 0.58 -20.39
C GLU A 115 -5.66 0.14 -19.77
N PRO A 116 -6.79 0.19 -20.50
CA PRO A 116 -8.09 -0.29 -20.06
C PRO A 116 -8.11 -1.67 -19.40
N LEU A 117 -7.31 -2.63 -19.88
CA LEU A 117 -7.23 -3.97 -19.30
C LEU A 117 -6.34 -4.05 -18.03
N LEU A 118 -5.62 -2.98 -17.68
CA LEU A 118 -4.81 -2.89 -16.47
C LEU A 118 -5.51 -2.18 -15.31
N GLY A 119 -6.67 -1.56 -15.54
CA GLY A 119 -7.46 -0.95 -14.49
C GLY A 119 -8.89 -0.65 -14.92
N GLY A 120 -9.84 -0.77 -14.00
CA GLY A 120 -11.26 -0.61 -14.31
C GLY A 120 -11.73 0.82 -14.60
N GLY A 121 -10.82 1.80 -14.74
CA GLY A 121 -11.13 3.21 -14.99
C GLY A 121 -12.00 3.89 -13.91
N LYS A 122 -12.06 3.29 -12.72
CA LYS A 122 -12.95 3.72 -11.62
C LYS A 122 -12.13 4.31 -10.47
N LEU A 123 -12.60 5.45 -9.98
CA LEU A 123 -12.21 5.99 -8.69
C LEU A 123 -12.90 5.20 -7.59
N GLY A 124 -12.16 4.83 -6.55
CA GLY A 124 -12.70 4.17 -5.36
C GLY A 124 -12.32 4.94 -4.10
N LEU A 125 -13.20 4.90 -3.10
CA LEU A 125 -12.94 5.42 -1.76
C LEU A 125 -13.52 4.43 -0.75
N GLY A 126 -12.73 4.06 0.26
CA GLY A 126 -13.18 3.15 1.32
C GLY A 126 -12.37 3.30 2.60
N PRO A 127 -12.83 2.71 3.71
CA PRO A 127 -12.06 2.68 4.96
C PRO A 127 -10.93 1.63 4.88
N THR A 128 -9.86 1.84 5.65
CA THR A 128 -8.76 0.90 5.85
C THR A 128 -8.22 0.97 7.28
N GLY A 129 -7.59 -0.10 7.74
CA GLY A 129 -7.00 -0.19 9.08
C GLY A 129 -5.84 -1.19 9.16
N VAL A 130 -4.95 -0.95 10.11
CA VAL A 130 -3.79 -1.80 10.45
C VAL A 130 -3.67 -1.92 11.97
N SER A 131 -3.13 -3.04 12.46
CA SER A 131 -2.90 -3.37 13.87
C SER A 131 -1.60 -4.14 14.05
#